data_AF-A0A7S1WAU8-F1
#
_entry.id   AF-A0A7S1WAU8-F1
#
_cell.length_a   1.000
_cell.length_b   1.000
_cell.length_c   1.000
_cell.angle_alpha   90.00
_cell.angle_beta   90.00
_cell.angle_gamma   90.00
#
_symmetry.space_group_name_H-M   'P 1'
#
loop_
_entity.id
_entity.type
_entity.pdbx_description
1 polymer ?
#
loop_
_entity_poly.entity_id
_entity_poly.type
_entity_poly.pdbx_seq_one_letter_code
_entity_poly.pdbx_strand_id
1 'polypeptide(L)'
;AQIDSYVSDVVRSQIPTMTLDQSFAEKDSTSKTVQEELAKHMAGYGFQIHKALVTELAVSDEVMRSMNEINKQKRLRDAMVMSAEADKIRVVKRAEAERDATQLAGEGIARQRGAIIQGLKDAITTSGREMTQADVVELMLTTQYFETLRDIGSHKNCKAYFLPDEPDDVDSQVRQGMLEGQTALEFLRSSDRNVGPSAPTQQSMQYKPPQPPPRASRPGRNEGLMSLLDEEPNATE
;
A
#
# COMPACT_ATOMS: atom_id res chain seq x y z
N ALA A 1 39.62 32.26 41.19
CA ALA A 1 40.49 32.53 40.02
C ALA A 1 41.29 31.29 39.60
N GLN A 2 42.27 30.79 40.38
CA GLN A 2 43.07 29.62 39.95
C GLN A 2 42.29 28.29 40.01
N ILE A 3 41.50 28.05 41.06
CA ILE A 3 40.68 26.83 41.18
C ILE A 3 39.65 26.75 40.04
N ASP A 4 38.97 27.85 39.74
CA ASP A 4 37.97 27.92 38.66
C ASP A 4 38.57 27.62 37.27
N SER A 5 39.81 28.07 37.03
CA SER A 5 40.54 27.77 35.79
C SER A 5 40.83 26.28 35.67
N TYR A 6 41.34 25.65 36.74
CA TYR A 6 41.61 24.21 36.75
C TYR A 6 40.35 23.39 36.54
N VAL A 7 39.24 23.76 37.18
CA VAL A 7 37.95 23.09 36.97
C VAL A 7 37.49 23.25 35.52
N SER A 8 37.60 24.45 34.95
CA SER A 8 37.22 24.69 33.57
C SER A 8 38.07 23.90 32.58
N ASP A 9 39.36 23.70 32.86
CA ASP A 9 40.27 22.96 31.97
C ASP A 9 39.96 21.46 31.99
N VAL A 10 39.72 20.88 33.18
CA VAL A 10 39.30 19.48 33.31
C VAL A 10 37.97 19.22 32.60
N VAL A 11 36.98 20.10 32.78
CA VAL A 11 35.66 19.98 32.13
C VAL A 11 35.78 20.11 30.60
N ARG A 12 36.59 21.06 30.11
CA ARG A 12 36.80 21.26 28.66
C ARG A 12 37.56 20.11 28.02
N SER A 13 38.44 19.43 28.75
CA SER A 13 39.14 18.24 28.26
C SER A 13 38.22 17.02 28.19
N GLN A 14 37.31 16.86 29.16
CA GLN A 14 36.54 15.63 29.31
C GLN A 14 35.27 15.61 28.44
N ILE A 15 34.46 16.68 28.45
CA ILE A 15 33.12 16.68 27.85
C ILE A 15 33.10 16.47 26.32
N PRO A 16 34.02 17.05 25.52
CA PRO A 16 34.02 16.85 24.06
C PRO A 16 34.35 15.44 23.58
N THR A 17 34.89 14.57 24.45
CA THR A 17 35.21 13.19 24.10
C THR A 17 33.99 12.26 24.09
N MET A 18 32.90 12.67 24.74
CA MET A 18 31.66 11.92 24.88
C MET A 18 30.61 12.44 23.89
N THR A 19 29.68 11.59 23.46
CA THR A 19 28.53 12.06 22.66
C THR A 19 27.58 12.90 23.53
N LEU A 20 26.81 13.79 22.90
CA LEU A 20 25.83 14.64 23.59
C LEU A 20 24.85 13.81 24.43
N ASP A 21 24.38 12.69 23.89
CA ASP A 21 23.45 11.81 24.60
C ASP A 21 24.11 11.15 25.82
N GLN A 22 25.39 10.77 25.71
CA GLN A 22 26.17 10.22 26.81
C GLN A 22 26.46 11.27 27.89
N SER A 23 26.74 12.52 27.52
CA SER A 23 26.99 13.58 28.52
C SER A 23 25.73 13.95 29.30
N PHE A 24 24.55 13.78 28.72
CA PHE A 24 23.27 13.92 29.43
C PHE A 24 22.91 12.68 30.28
N ALA A 25 23.21 11.48 29.81
CA ALA A 25 22.92 10.24 30.53
C ALA A 25 23.89 9.98 31.70
N GLU A 26 25.16 10.35 31.54
CA GLU A 26 26.25 9.99 32.46
C GLU A 26 26.72 11.15 33.34
N LYS A 27 25.80 12.04 33.77
CA LYS A 27 26.14 13.22 34.60
C LYS A 27 26.90 12.87 35.89
N ASP A 28 26.53 11.76 36.53
CA ASP A 28 27.19 11.28 37.75
C ASP A 28 28.61 10.74 37.47
N SER A 29 28.78 10.08 36.32
CA SER A 29 30.09 9.59 35.87
C SER A 29 31.04 10.77 35.60
N THR A 30 30.56 11.78 34.86
CA THR A 30 31.33 13.01 34.60
C THR A 30 31.68 13.73 35.91
N SER A 31 30.73 13.83 36.85
CA SER A 31 30.96 14.43 38.16
C SER A 31 32.07 13.72 38.94
N LYS A 32 32.10 12.38 38.89
CA LYS A 32 33.13 11.56 39.54
C LYS A 32 34.50 11.75 38.90
N THR A 33 34.59 11.73 37.58
CA THR A 33 35.87 11.96 36.87
C THR A 33 36.43 13.35 37.15
N VAL A 34 35.58 14.38 37.13
CA VAL A 34 35.99 15.76 37.47
C VAL A 34 36.45 15.84 38.92
N GLN A 35 35.77 15.18 39.86
CA GLN A 35 36.18 15.11 41.26
C GLN A 35 37.56 14.47 41.43
N GLU A 36 37.80 13.32 40.79
CA GLU A 36 39.05 12.57 40.91
C GLU A 36 40.25 13.38 40.39
N GLU A 37 40.10 14.02 39.22
CA GLU A 37 41.16 14.84 38.64
C GLU A 37 41.41 16.12 39.43
N LEU A 38 40.35 16.81 39.87
CA LEU A 38 40.48 18.01 40.69
C LEU A 38 41.11 17.69 42.05
N ALA A 39 40.73 16.58 42.68
CA ALA A 39 41.28 16.17 43.98
C ALA A 39 42.79 15.91 43.91
N LYS A 40 43.29 15.28 42.84
CA LYS A 40 44.73 15.03 42.65
C LYS A 40 45.52 16.34 42.60
N HIS A 41 45.07 17.30 41.81
CA HIS A 41 45.76 18.58 41.63
C HIS A 41 45.66 19.48 42.87
N MET A 42 44.51 19.48 43.55
CA MET A 42 44.25 20.35 44.70
C MET A 42 44.82 19.80 46.02
N ALA A 43 45.09 18.50 46.11
CA ALA A 43 45.75 17.89 47.27
C ALA A 43 47.14 18.46 47.54
N GLY A 44 47.90 18.80 46.48
CA GLY A 44 49.22 19.43 46.60
C GLY A 44 49.20 20.83 47.21
N TYR A 45 48.03 21.48 47.23
CA TYR A 45 47.81 22.80 47.83
C TYR A 45 47.10 22.73 49.19
N GLY A 46 46.83 21.53 49.72
CA GLY A 46 46.19 21.33 51.02
C GLY A 46 44.66 21.41 51.02
N PHE A 47 44.00 21.38 49.86
CA PHE A 47 42.55 21.36 49.76
C PHE A 47 42.00 19.92 49.65
N GLN A 48 40.91 19.64 50.35
CA GLN A 48 40.18 18.36 50.28
C GLN A 48 38.83 18.56 49.59
N ILE A 49 38.65 17.95 48.42
CA ILE A 49 37.38 17.99 47.66
C ILE A 49 36.48 16.84 48.11
N HIS A 50 35.38 17.13 48.79
CA HIS A 50 34.43 16.12 49.25
C HIS A 50 33.52 15.59 48.12
N LYS A 51 32.99 16.47 47.28
CA LYS A 51 32.13 16.12 46.16
C LYS A 51 32.12 17.23 45.11
N ALA A 52 32.16 16.85 43.83
CA ALA A 52 31.81 17.72 42.72
C ALA A 52 30.45 17.28 42.16
N LEU A 53 29.55 18.21 41.89
CA LEU A 53 28.24 17.90 41.29
C LEU A 53 28.06 18.76 40.03
N VAL A 54 27.63 18.12 38.95
CA VAL A 54 27.17 18.82 37.74
C VAL A 54 25.72 19.27 37.96
N THR A 55 25.48 20.59 37.97
CA THR A 55 24.15 21.17 38.16
C THR A 55 23.32 21.12 36.87
N GLU A 56 23.86 21.69 35.80
CA GLU A 56 23.19 21.78 34.51
C GLU A 56 24.21 21.76 33.36
N LEU A 57 23.82 21.12 32.24
CA LEU A 57 24.60 21.11 31.02
C LEU A 57 23.85 21.93 29.97
N ALA A 58 24.29 23.16 29.73
CA ALA A 58 23.70 24.05 28.74
C ALA A 58 24.42 23.89 27.40
N VAL A 59 23.67 23.55 26.35
CA VAL A 59 24.14 23.45 24.96
C VAL A 59 23.45 24.54 24.16
N SER A 60 24.07 25.02 23.07
CA SER A 60 23.41 26.00 22.21
C SER A 60 22.15 25.40 21.55
N ASP A 61 21.09 26.21 21.46
CA ASP A 61 19.81 25.80 20.87
C ASP A 61 19.96 25.30 19.42
N GLU A 62 20.90 25.87 18.68
CA GLU A 62 21.21 25.46 17.31
C GLU A 62 21.69 24.02 17.23
N VAL A 63 22.59 23.61 18.14
CA VAL A 63 23.11 22.24 18.19
C VAL A 63 22.03 21.27 18.60
N MET A 64 21.17 21.63 19.57
CA MET A 64 20.02 20.79 19.94
C MET A 64 19.05 20.59 18.78
N ARG A 65 18.72 21.65 18.02
CA ARG A 65 17.85 21.54 16.84
C ARG A 65 18.46 20.64 15.77
N SER A 66 19.74 20.86 15.46
CA SER A 66 20.47 20.07 14.47
C SER A 66 20.52 18.58 14.87
N MET A 67 20.84 18.31 16.13
CA MET A 67 20.90 16.94 16.66
C MET A 67 19.54 16.24 16.62
N ASN A 68 18.48 16.93 17.03
CA ASN A 68 17.12 16.39 16.98
C ASN A 68 16.67 16.10 15.54
N GLU A 69 17.03 16.98 14.60
CA GLU A 69 16.74 16.76 13.19
C GLU A 69 17.53 15.56 12.63
N ILE A 70 18.82 15.42 12.95
CA ILE A 70 19.63 14.26 12.55
C ILE A 70 19.02 12.96 13.09
N ASN A 71 18.62 12.95 14.37
CA ASN A 71 18.01 11.78 14.99
C ASN A 71 16.64 11.45 14.37
N LYS A 72 15.83 12.46 14.09
CA LYS A 72 14.56 12.31 13.38
C LYS A 72 14.78 11.74 11.98
N GLN A 73 15.73 12.27 11.21
CA GLN A 73 16.05 11.79 9.87
C GLN A 73 16.60 10.36 9.88
N LYS A 74 17.40 9.99 10.88
CA LYS A 74 17.87 8.62 11.07
C LYS A 74 16.71 7.66 11.32
N ARG A 75 15.81 8.00 12.27
CA ARG A 75 14.60 7.20 12.54
C ARG A 75 13.68 7.09 11.32
N LEU A 76 13.50 8.19 10.59
CA LEU A 76 12.74 8.20 9.35
C LEU A 76 13.39 7.30 8.29
N ARG A 77 14.70 7.37 8.11
CA ARG A 77 15.43 6.49 7.17
C ARG A 77 15.24 5.02 7.53
N ASP A 78 15.42 4.66 8.80
CA ASP A 78 15.26 3.28 9.25
C ASP A 78 13.83 2.78 9.03
N ALA A 79 12.83 3.60 9.36
CA ALA A 79 11.43 3.29 9.09
C ALA A 79 11.13 3.14 7.58
N MET A 80 11.71 3.99 6.74
CA MET A 80 11.54 3.94 5.29
C MET A 80 12.19 2.68 4.70
N VAL A 81 13.37 2.28 5.19
CA VAL A 81 14.02 1.03 4.78
C VAL A 81 13.16 -0.17 5.14
N MET A 82 12.66 -0.22 6.38
CA MET A 82 11.75 -1.29 6.82
C MET A 82 10.45 -1.34 6.01
N SER A 83 9.86 -0.18 5.71
CA SER A 83 8.65 -0.09 4.89
C SER A 83 8.91 -0.56 3.46
N ALA A 84 10.03 -0.15 2.86
CA ALA A 84 10.39 -0.55 1.50
C ALA A 84 10.65 -2.06 1.40
N GLU A 85 11.30 -2.64 2.40
CA GLU A 85 11.51 -4.09 2.49
C GLU A 85 10.18 -4.83 2.68
N ALA A 86 9.30 -4.33 3.54
CA ALA A 86 7.96 -4.89 3.71
C ALA A 86 7.15 -4.86 2.40
N ASP A 87 7.21 -3.76 1.64
CA ASP A 87 6.56 -3.66 0.34
C ASP A 87 7.13 -4.62 -0.68
N LYS A 88 8.46 -4.80 -0.71
CA LYS A 88 9.10 -5.80 -1.56
C LYS A 88 8.60 -7.21 -1.23
N ILE A 89 8.57 -7.57 0.05
CA ILE A 89 8.07 -8.88 0.50
C ILE A 89 6.60 -9.03 0.10
N ARG A 90 5.77 -8.01 0.29
CA ARG A 90 4.35 -8.03 -0.06
C ARG A 90 4.13 -8.26 -1.55
N VAL A 91 4.88 -7.59 -2.42
CA VAL A 91 4.78 -7.77 -3.87
C VAL A 91 5.22 -9.16 -4.29
N VAL A 92 6.36 -9.65 -3.79
CA VAL A 92 6.86 -10.99 -4.11
C VAL A 92 5.89 -12.07 -3.62
N LYS A 93 5.42 -11.97 -2.38
CA LYS A 93 4.48 -12.94 -1.82
C LYS A 93 3.14 -12.94 -2.54
N ARG A 94 2.66 -11.78 -2.98
CA ARG A 94 1.47 -11.70 -3.83
C ARG A 94 1.67 -12.39 -5.17
N ALA A 95 2.80 -12.14 -5.83
CA ALA A 95 3.13 -12.78 -7.11
C ALA A 95 3.31 -14.30 -6.97
N GLU A 96 3.96 -14.77 -5.90
CA GLU A 96 4.06 -16.19 -5.57
C GLU A 96 2.68 -16.81 -5.34
N ALA A 97 1.84 -16.16 -4.53
CA ALA A 97 0.49 -16.64 -4.25
C ALA A 97 -0.38 -16.70 -5.53
N GLU A 98 -0.26 -15.72 -6.43
CA GLU A 98 -0.98 -15.70 -7.70
C GLU A 98 -0.51 -16.80 -8.66
N ARG A 99 0.79 -17.05 -8.72
CA ARG A 99 1.36 -18.18 -9.48
C ARG A 99 0.83 -19.50 -8.94
N ASP A 100 0.91 -19.72 -7.64
CA ASP A 100 0.51 -20.97 -7.01
C ASP A 100 -1.01 -21.18 -7.14
N ALA A 101 -1.81 -20.12 -7.01
CA ALA A 101 -3.25 -20.16 -7.26
C ALA A 101 -3.57 -20.55 -8.71
N THR A 102 -2.87 -19.97 -9.68
CA THR A 102 -3.07 -20.29 -11.12
C THR A 102 -2.66 -21.74 -11.42
N GLN A 103 -1.57 -22.22 -10.83
CA GLN A 103 -1.13 -23.60 -10.97
C GLN A 103 -2.17 -24.57 -10.41
N LEU A 104 -2.60 -24.35 -9.15
CA LEU A 104 -3.61 -25.19 -8.50
C LEU A 104 -4.94 -25.18 -9.25
N ALA A 105 -5.34 -24.02 -9.79
CA ALA A 105 -6.53 -23.91 -10.64
C ALA A 105 -6.39 -24.73 -11.93
N GLY A 106 -5.24 -24.65 -12.60
CA GLY A 106 -4.94 -25.44 -13.80
C GLY A 106 -4.95 -26.94 -13.54
N GLU A 107 -4.33 -27.38 -12.44
CA GLU A 107 -4.37 -28.77 -11.98
C GLU A 107 -5.79 -29.24 -11.67
N GLY A 108 -6.61 -28.37 -11.05
CA GLY A 108 -8.01 -28.63 -10.78
C GLY A 108 -8.82 -28.86 -12.05
N ILE A 109 -8.67 -28.00 -13.06
CA ILE A 109 -9.34 -28.11 -14.36
C ILE A 109 -8.90 -29.39 -15.08
N ALA A 110 -7.60 -29.69 -15.11
CA ALA A 110 -7.08 -30.91 -15.75
C ALA A 110 -7.63 -32.17 -15.07
N ARG A 111 -7.64 -32.20 -13.73
CA ARG A 111 -8.21 -33.30 -12.94
C ARG A 111 -9.72 -33.46 -13.18
N GLN A 112 -10.46 -32.35 -13.22
CA GLN A 112 -11.88 -32.34 -13.54
C GLN A 112 -12.14 -32.92 -14.94
N ARG A 113 -11.39 -32.47 -15.96
CA ARG A 113 -11.50 -32.98 -17.33
C ARG A 113 -11.20 -34.48 -17.39
N GLY A 114 -10.17 -34.95 -16.69
CA GLY A 114 -9.85 -36.37 -16.57
C GLY A 114 -10.98 -37.19 -15.94
N ALA A 115 -11.60 -36.68 -14.87
CA ALA A 115 -12.73 -37.34 -14.21
C ALA A 115 -13.98 -37.40 -15.11
N ILE A 116 -14.24 -36.36 -15.90
CA ILE A 116 -15.33 -36.35 -16.89
C ILE A 116 -15.09 -37.42 -17.95
N ILE A 117 -13.88 -37.46 -18.54
CA ILE A 117 -13.52 -38.46 -19.56
C ILE A 117 -13.67 -39.87 -19.01
N GLN A 118 -13.18 -40.11 -17.81
CA GLN A 118 -13.27 -41.41 -17.15
C GLN A 118 -14.74 -41.79 -16.89
N GLY A 119 -15.56 -40.87 -16.39
CA GLY A 119 -16.99 -41.11 -16.17
C GLY A 119 -17.76 -41.41 -17.46
N LEU A 120 -17.47 -40.70 -18.55
CA LEU A 120 -18.04 -40.98 -19.87
C LEU A 120 -17.64 -42.38 -20.37
N LYS A 121 -16.36 -42.74 -20.24
CA LYS A 121 -15.86 -44.06 -20.60
C LYS A 121 -16.61 -45.15 -19.83
N ASP A 122 -16.72 -45.02 -18.51
CA ASP A 122 -17.37 -46.00 -17.63
C ASP A 122 -18.88 -46.15 -17.94
N ALA A 123 -19.59 -45.04 -18.20
CA ALA A 123 -21.00 -45.05 -18.57
C ALA A 123 -21.27 -45.78 -19.90
N ILE A 124 -20.38 -45.62 -20.89
CA ILE A 124 -20.55 -46.22 -22.22
C ILE A 124 -20.12 -47.68 -22.23
N THR A 125 -19.04 -48.06 -21.52
CA THR A 125 -18.66 -49.47 -21.34
C THR A 125 -19.76 -50.25 -20.63
N THR A 126 -20.44 -49.65 -19.65
CA THR A 126 -21.63 -50.24 -19.00
C THR A 126 -22.80 -50.43 -19.98
N SER A 127 -22.88 -49.60 -21.03
CA SER A 127 -23.89 -49.66 -22.08
C SER A 127 -23.57 -50.65 -23.21
N GLY A 128 -22.46 -51.40 -23.11
CA GLY A 128 -22.11 -52.49 -24.02
C GLY A 128 -21.49 -52.07 -25.37
N ARG A 129 -21.14 -50.79 -25.54
CA ARG A 129 -20.37 -50.30 -26.69
C ARG A 129 -18.92 -50.01 -26.28
N GLU A 130 -17.96 -50.55 -27.02
CA GLU A 130 -16.57 -50.09 -26.91
C GLU A 130 -16.38 -48.87 -27.80
N MET A 131 -15.76 -47.84 -27.24
CA MET A 131 -15.52 -46.57 -27.92
C MET A 131 -14.02 -46.40 -28.17
N THR A 132 -13.65 -45.93 -29.36
CA THR A 132 -12.24 -45.66 -29.67
C THR A 132 -11.81 -44.33 -29.05
N GLN A 133 -10.50 -44.13 -28.88
CA GLN A 133 -9.96 -42.87 -28.37
C GLN A 133 -10.37 -41.66 -29.24
N ALA A 134 -10.60 -41.87 -30.54
CA ALA A 134 -11.06 -40.84 -31.47
C ALA A 134 -12.47 -40.33 -31.13
N ASP A 135 -13.39 -41.24 -30.84
CA ASP A 135 -14.78 -40.91 -30.51
C ASP A 135 -14.90 -40.13 -29.18
N VAL A 136 -14.02 -40.42 -28.21
CA VAL A 136 -13.95 -39.68 -26.93
C VAL A 136 -13.48 -38.24 -27.17
N VAL A 137 -12.50 -38.06 -28.05
CA VAL A 137 -11.99 -36.74 -28.43
C VAL A 137 -13.06 -35.94 -29.19
N GLU A 138 -13.80 -36.58 -30.10
CA GLU A 138 -14.90 -35.96 -30.84
C GLU A 138 -16.04 -35.50 -29.93
N LEU A 139 -16.47 -36.34 -28.99
CA LEU A 139 -17.49 -35.98 -28.01
C LEU A 139 -17.02 -34.87 -27.06
N MET A 140 -15.73 -34.87 -26.69
CA MET A 140 -15.14 -33.80 -25.89
C MET A 140 -15.10 -32.47 -26.64
N LEU A 141 -14.71 -32.46 -27.93
CA LEU A 141 -14.73 -31.28 -28.80
C LEU A 141 -16.15 -30.73 -28.95
N THR A 142 -17.13 -31.61 -29.15
CA THR A 142 -18.55 -31.25 -29.23
C THR A 142 -19.06 -30.64 -27.92
N THR A 143 -18.68 -31.22 -26.78
CA THR A 143 -19.02 -30.66 -25.46
C THR A 143 -18.37 -29.29 -25.25
N GLN A 144 -17.08 -29.16 -25.59
CA GLN A 144 -16.35 -27.90 -25.50
C GLN A 144 -16.98 -26.81 -26.39
N TYR A 145 -17.47 -27.19 -27.58
CA TYR A 145 -18.19 -26.30 -28.48
C TYR A 145 -19.50 -25.78 -27.87
N PHE A 146 -20.30 -26.64 -27.25
CA PHE A 146 -21.52 -26.19 -26.58
C PHE A 146 -21.24 -25.37 -25.31
N GLU A 147 -20.17 -25.70 -24.58
CA GLU A 147 -19.72 -24.90 -23.44
C GLU A 147 -19.27 -23.50 -23.87
N THR A 148 -18.48 -23.37 -24.94
CA THR A 148 -18.07 -22.05 -25.46
C THR A 148 -19.26 -21.28 -26.00
N LEU A 149 -20.19 -21.95 -26.70
CA LEU A 149 -21.44 -21.33 -27.16
C LEU A 149 -22.28 -20.81 -25.99
N ARG A 150 -22.39 -21.59 -24.91
CA ARG A 150 -23.07 -21.17 -23.68
C ARG A 150 -22.38 -19.99 -23.00
N ASP A 151 -21.05 -20.01 -22.92
CA ASP A 151 -20.26 -18.94 -22.29
C ASP A 151 -20.46 -17.62 -23.04
N ILE A 152 -20.29 -17.65 -24.38
CA ILE A 152 -20.55 -16.52 -25.28
C ILE A 152 -22.01 -16.04 -25.16
N GLY A 153 -22.99 -16.96 -25.14
CA GLY A 153 -24.40 -16.62 -25.00
C GLY A 153 -24.79 -16.06 -23.62
N SER A 154 -24.02 -16.37 -22.58
CA SER A 154 -24.25 -15.86 -21.22
C SER A 154 -23.58 -14.50 -20.95
N HIS A 155 -22.68 -14.05 -21.82
CA HIS A 155 -22.04 -12.76 -21.71
C HIS A 155 -23.03 -11.61 -21.96
N LYS A 156 -23.07 -10.64 -21.04
CA LYS A 156 -23.98 -9.47 -21.07
C LYS A 156 -23.91 -8.61 -22.35
N ASN A 157 -22.86 -8.76 -23.14
CA ASN A 157 -22.64 -8.01 -24.38
C ASN A 157 -23.02 -8.80 -25.64
N CYS A 158 -23.43 -10.07 -25.52
CA CYS A 158 -23.88 -10.87 -26.64
C CYS A 158 -25.36 -10.59 -26.92
N LYS A 159 -25.66 -9.90 -28.04
CA LYS A 159 -27.04 -9.53 -28.44
C LYS A 159 -27.59 -10.39 -29.59
N ALA A 160 -26.72 -10.94 -30.43
CA ALA A 160 -27.06 -11.83 -31.52
C ALA A 160 -25.83 -12.71 -31.83
N TYR A 161 -26.06 -13.98 -32.13
CA TYR A 161 -25.03 -14.95 -32.48
C TYR A 161 -25.41 -15.65 -33.78
N PHE A 162 -24.49 -15.67 -34.74
CA PHE A 162 -24.65 -16.38 -36.02
C PHE A 162 -23.91 -17.71 -35.93
N LEU A 163 -24.65 -18.81 -36.10
CA LEU A 163 -24.13 -20.18 -36.09
C LEU A 163 -23.86 -20.58 -37.54
N PRO A 164 -22.61 -20.80 -37.95
CA PRO A 164 -22.31 -21.35 -39.27
C PRO A 164 -22.77 -22.82 -39.32
N ASP A 165 -23.55 -23.18 -40.33
CA ASP A 165 -24.19 -24.50 -40.48
C ASP A 165 -23.20 -25.54 -41.04
N GLU A 166 -22.11 -25.09 -41.69
CA GLU A 166 -21.08 -25.96 -42.28
C GLU A 166 -19.65 -25.39 -42.07
N PRO A 167 -18.67 -26.22 -41.65
CA PRO A 167 -17.33 -25.77 -41.28
C PRO A 167 -16.41 -25.42 -42.46
N ASP A 168 -16.78 -25.75 -43.70
CA ASP A 168 -15.90 -25.60 -44.88
C ASP A 168 -15.91 -24.17 -45.45
N ASP A 169 -16.89 -23.34 -45.08
CA ASP A 169 -17.04 -21.98 -45.63
C ASP A 169 -17.27 -20.91 -44.54
N VAL A 170 -16.40 -20.93 -43.54
CA VAL A 170 -16.44 -19.98 -42.42
C VAL A 170 -16.19 -18.53 -42.86
N ASP A 171 -15.40 -18.26 -43.91
CA ASP A 171 -15.12 -16.89 -44.35
C ASP A 171 -16.35 -16.24 -45.01
N SER A 172 -17.08 -16.98 -45.86
CA SER A 172 -18.29 -16.46 -46.49
C SER A 172 -19.42 -16.30 -45.48
N GLN A 173 -19.60 -17.26 -44.57
CA GLN A 173 -20.64 -17.25 -43.56
C GLN A 173 -20.39 -16.17 -42.49
N VAL A 174 -19.14 -15.91 -42.12
CA VAL A 174 -18.80 -14.80 -41.22
C VAL A 174 -19.05 -13.45 -41.89
N ARG A 175 -18.71 -13.29 -43.18
CA ARG A 175 -19.01 -12.05 -43.92
C ARG A 175 -20.51 -11.82 -44.03
N GLN A 176 -21.27 -12.86 -44.36
CA GLN A 176 -22.71 -12.78 -44.48
C GLN A 176 -23.39 -12.52 -43.13
N GLY A 177 -22.98 -13.24 -42.07
CA GLY A 177 -23.44 -13.02 -40.70
C GLY A 177 -23.05 -11.65 -40.13
N MET A 178 -21.92 -11.08 -40.55
CA MET A 178 -21.53 -9.71 -40.16
C MET A 178 -22.38 -8.65 -40.88
N LEU A 179 -22.75 -8.90 -42.14
CA LEU A 179 -23.61 -8.01 -42.94
C LEU A 179 -25.07 -8.07 -42.47
N GLU A 180 -25.59 -9.26 -42.20
CA GLU A 180 -26.90 -9.49 -41.60
C GLU A 180 -26.95 -9.04 -40.14
N GLY A 181 -25.86 -9.20 -39.40
CA GLY A 181 -25.71 -8.69 -38.04
C GLY A 181 -25.69 -7.16 -37.99
N GLN A 182 -25.05 -6.49 -38.96
CA GLN A 182 -25.07 -5.03 -39.08
C GLN A 182 -26.48 -4.51 -39.38
N THR A 183 -27.23 -5.16 -40.27
CA THR A 183 -28.61 -4.75 -40.58
C THR A 183 -29.57 -5.02 -39.41
N ALA A 184 -29.41 -6.15 -38.70
CA ALA A 184 -30.16 -6.44 -37.49
C ALA A 184 -29.82 -5.47 -36.34
N LEU A 185 -28.54 -5.10 -36.19
CA LEU A 185 -28.11 -4.09 -35.21
C LEU A 185 -28.63 -2.69 -35.56
N GLU A 186 -28.70 -2.34 -36.84
CA GLU A 186 -29.32 -1.09 -37.30
C GLU A 186 -30.83 -1.05 -37.04
N PHE A 187 -31.54 -2.17 -37.17
CA PHE A 187 -32.95 -2.31 -36.80
C PHE A 187 -33.19 -2.18 -35.28
N LEU A 188 -32.31 -2.74 -34.47
CA LEU A 188 -32.34 -2.57 -33.01
C LEU A 188 -31.98 -1.12 -32.60
N ARG A 189 -31.04 -0.48 -33.31
CA ARG A 189 -30.62 0.91 -33.07
C ARG A 189 -31.63 1.95 -33.56
N SER A 190 -32.42 1.65 -34.59
CA SER A 190 -33.49 2.52 -35.08
C SER A 190 -34.71 2.51 -34.15
N SER A 191 -34.93 1.42 -33.42
CA SER A 191 -35.97 1.30 -32.39
C SER A 191 -35.70 2.19 -31.16
N ASP A 192 -34.43 2.55 -30.91
CA ASP A 192 -33.99 3.41 -29.80
C ASP A 192 -34.02 4.93 -30.13
N ARG A 193 -34.43 5.32 -31.36
CA ARG A 193 -34.44 6.72 -31.83
C ARG A 193 -35.77 7.46 -31.74
N ASN A 194 -36.81 6.88 -31.13
CA ASN A 194 -38.14 7.51 -31.08
C ASN A 194 -38.40 8.30 -29.77
N VAL A 195 -37.58 9.31 -29.52
CA VAL A 195 -37.93 10.49 -28.68
C VAL A 195 -37.54 11.72 -29.52
N GLY A 196 -38.54 12.56 -29.82
CA GLY A 196 -38.56 13.49 -30.95
C GLY A 196 -37.62 14.72 -30.94
N PRO A 197 -37.65 15.54 -32.01
CA PRO A 197 -36.60 16.50 -32.36
C PRO A 197 -36.92 17.94 -31.94
N SER A 198 -35.87 18.73 -31.65
CA SER A 198 -35.92 20.19 -31.78
C SER A 198 -34.54 20.75 -32.12
N ALA A 199 -34.44 21.36 -33.31
CA ALA A 199 -33.33 22.20 -33.76
C ALA A 199 -33.72 23.70 -33.60
N PRO A 200 -32.87 24.69 -33.96
CA PRO A 200 -31.54 25.01 -33.45
C PRO A 200 -31.45 26.51 -33.04
N THR A 201 -30.47 26.94 -32.22
CA THR A 201 -30.02 28.36 -32.20
C THR A 201 -28.54 28.43 -31.82
N GLN A 202 -27.74 29.05 -32.68
CA GLN A 202 -26.33 29.36 -32.47
C GLN A 202 -26.20 30.47 -31.42
N GLN A 203 -25.35 30.28 -30.40
CA GLN A 203 -24.71 31.40 -29.73
C GLN A 203 -23.30 31.02 -29.25
N SER A 204 -22.38 31.91 -29.56
CA SER A 204 -20.92 31.88 -29.40
C SER A 204 -20.38 31.25 -28.12
N MET A 205 -19.35 30.40 -28.25
CA MET A 205 -18.50 29.97 -27.15
C MET A 205 -17.80 31.17 -26.49
N GLN A 206 -18.22 31.52 -25.29
CA GLN A 206 -17.38 32.23 -24.33
C GLN A 206 -16.75 31.18 -23.42
N TYR A 207 -15.45 30.91 -23.60
CA TYR A 207 -14.72 29.93 -22.79
C TYR A 207 -14.59 30.44 -21.34
N LYS A 208 -15.11 29.68 -20.36
CA LYS A 208 -14.91 29.93 -18.93
C LYS A 208 -14.14 28.75 -18.32
N PRO A 209 -12.93 28.95 -17.76
CA PRO A 209 -12.12 27.86 -17.24
C PRO A 209 -12.74 27.22 -15.98
N PRO A 210 -12.42 25.94 -15.69
CA PRO A 210 -12.99 25.20 -14.57
C PRO A 210 -12.51 25.77 -13.22
N GLN A 211 -13.43 25.92 -12.26
CA GLN A 211 -13.11 26.40 -10.91
C GLN A 211 -12.49 25.29 -10.05
N PRO A 212 -11.51 25.60 -9.19
CA PRO A 212 -10.96 24.65 -8.22
C PRO A 212 -11.95 24.35 -7.07
N PRO A 213 -11.79 23.20 -6.37
CA PRO A 213 -12.74 22.75 -5.36
C PRO A 213 -12.83 23.70 -4.15
N PRO A 214 -13.99 23.76 -3.46
CA PRO A 214 -14.22 24.71 -2.38
C PRO A 214 -13.30 24.44 -1.18
N ARG A 215 -12.69 25.52 -0.69
CA ARG A 215 -11.83 25.53 0.51
C ARG A 215 -12.68 25.25 1.74
N ALA A 216 -12.28 24.27 2.56
CA ALA A 216 -12.92 23.97 3.84
C ALA A 216 -12.94 25.22 4.73
N SER A 217 -14.12 25.51 5.28
CA SER A 217 -14.34 26.63 6.21
C SER A 217 -13.60 26.39 7.52
N ARG A 218 -12.80 27.38 7.95
CA ARG A 218 -12.20 27.41 9.30
C ARG A 218 -13.30 27.69 10.33
N PRO A 219 -13.43 26.93 11.43
CA PRO A 219 -14.28 27.33 12.54
C PRO A 219 -13.68 28.54 13.26
N GLY A 220 -14.55 29.45 13.69
CA GLY A 220 -14.23 30.78 14.18
C GLY A 220 -13.52 30.84 15.53
N ARG A 221 -12.93 32.02 15.75
CA ARG A 221 -12.44 32.52 17.04
C ARG A 221 -13.52 32.39 18.11
N ASN A 222 -13.18 31.76 19.23
CA ASN A 222 -13.77 32.10 20.52
C ASN A 222 -12.70 32.83 21.33
N GLU A 223 -12.89 34.13 21.50
CA GLU A 223 -12.25 34.93 22.53
C GLU A 223 -13.11 34.88 23.79
N GLY A 224 -12.46 34.73 24.95
CA GLY A 224 -13.03 35.06 26.26
C GLY A 224 -13.51 33.86 27.09
N LEU A 225 -12.62 33.35 27.96
CA LEU A 225 -12.74 33.53 29.41
C LEU A 225 -11.66 32.70 30.12
N MET A 226 -10.61 33.42 30.50
CA MET A 226 -9.63 33.03 31.52
C MET A 226 -10.21 33.45 32.87
N SER A 227 -10.46 32.52 33.79
CA SER A 227 -10.54 32.81 35.23
C SER A 227 -10.54 31.56 36.11
N LEU A 228 -9.53 31.48 36.99
CA LEU A 228 -9.51 30.90 38.36
C LEU A 228 -9.55 29.36 38.47
N LEU A 229 -8.46 28.66 38.83
CA LEU A 229 -7.83 28.49 40.16
C LEU A 229 -8.77 28.00 41.28
N ASP A 230 -8.32 26.90 41.90
CA ASP A 230 -8.71 26.24 43.15
C ASP A 230 -10.01 25.41 43.20
N GLU A 231 -9.88 24.07 43.29
CA GLU A 231 -10.08 23.32 44.55
C GLU A 231 -9.79 21.80 44.39
N GLU A 232 -9.18 21.25 45.44
CA GLU A 232 -8.70 19.89 45.70
C GLU A 232 -9.80 18.78 45.79
N PRO A 233 -9.43 17.49 45.91
CA PRO A 233 -10.27 16.33 45.59
C PRO A 233 -11.05 15.78 46.81
N ASN A 234 -12.14 15.04 46.58
CA ASN A 234 -12.69 14.14 47.59
C ASN A 234 -13.46 12.92 47.04
N ALA A 235 -13.16 11.78 47.68
CA ALA A 235 -14.02 10.64 48.03
C ALA A 235 -14.69 9.74 46.95
N THR A 236 -14.14 8.53 46.87
CA THR A 236 -14.83 7.22 47.08
C THR A 236 -16.29 7.04 46.65
N GLU A 237 -16.50 6.07 45.76
CA GLU A 237 -17.25 4.82 46.01
C GLU A 237 -16.69 3.69 45.13
#